data_AF-A0A358XSA3-F1
#
_entry.id   AF-A0A358XSA3-F1
#
_cell.length_a   1.000
_cell.length_b   1.000
_cell.length_c   1.000
_cell.angle_alpha   90.00
_cell.angle_beta   90.00
_cell.angle_gamma   90.00
#
_symmetry.space_group_name_H-M   'P 1'
#
loop_
_entity.id
_entity.type
_entity.pdbx_description
1 polymer ?
#
loop_
_entity_poly.entity_id
_entity_poly.type
_entity_poly.pdbx_seq_one_letter_code
_entity_poly.pdbx_strand_id
1 'polypeptide(L)'
;MPRITIRPHKCMLKQLVDTRYSRIIGILILLFATAGSLSGQSRKVIDFNGGWWFKRDSSQQYSNGRKGEGWRKLDLPHDWSIEMPFRESSPAGSGAAYLDGGVGW
;
A
#
# COMPACT_ATOMS: atom_id res chain seq x y z
N MET A 1 -11.35 4.52 -80.74
CA MET A 1 -11.74 3.75 -79.53
C MET A 1 -10.66 3.90 -78.47
N PRO A 2 -10.96 4.33 -77.23
CA PRO A 2 -9.92 4.55 -76.22
C PRO A 2 -9.49 3.20 -75.61
N ARG A 3 -8.18 3.00 -75.48
CA ARG A 3 -7.59 1.81 -74.88
C ARG A 3 -7.50 2.02 -73.37
N ILE A 4 -8.32 1.29 -72.60
CA ILE A 4 -8.28 1.29 -71.14
C ILE A 4 -7.07 0.44 -70.70
N THR A 5 -6.08 1.08 -70.06
CA THR A 5 -4.95 0.37 -69.45
C THR A 5 -5.23 0.12 -67.98
N ILE A 6 -5.40 -1.14 -67.60
CA ILE A 6 -5.53 -1.58 -66.21
C ILE A 6 -4.14 -1.52 -65.56
N ARG A 7 -3.96 -0.69 -64.52
CA ARG A 7 -2.72 -0.67 -63.73
C ARG A 7 -2.61 -1.96 -62.91
N PRO A 8 -1.47 -2.68 -62.95
CA PRO A 8 -1.33 -3.92 -62.20
C PRO A 8 -1.24 -3.65 -60.69
N HIS A 9 -2.09 -4.36 -59.94
CA HIS A 9 -2.27 -4.38 -58.48
C HIS A 9 -1.00 -4.78 -57.69
N LYS A 10 0.09 -5.15 -58.38
CA LYS A 10 1.37 -5.56 -57.78
C LYS A 10 2.10 -4.43 -57.03
N CYS A 11 1.69 -3.17 -57.20
CA CYS A 11 2.29 -2.04 -56.50
C CYS A 11 1.92 -2.01 -55.00
N MET A 12 0.69 -2.44 -54.67
CA MET A 12 0.14 -2.28 -53.31
C MET A 12 0.79 -3.23 -52.30
N LEU A 13 1.18 -4.45 -52.70
CA LEU A 13 1.90 -5.39 -51.84
C LEU A 13 3.36 -4.98 -51.57
N LYS A 14 4.01 -4.24 -52.49
CA LYS A 14 5.39 -3.79 -52.29
C LYS A 14 5.49 -2.65 -51.29
N GLN A 15 4.44 -1.84 -51.13
CA GLN A 15 4.40 -0.79 -50.11
C GLN A 15 4.39 -1.37 -48.68
N LEU A 16 3.78 -2.54 -48.46
CA LEU A 16 3.75 -3.20 -47.15
C LEU A 16 5.10 -3.78 -46.72
N VAL A 17 6.03 -4.02 -47.66
CA VAL A 17 7.38 -4.57 -47.40
C VAL A 17 8.47 -3.50 -47.55
N ASP A 18 8.11 -2.25 -47.86
CA ASP A 18 9.06 -1.14 -47.89
C ASP A 18 9.64 -0.93 -46.48
N THR A 19 10.97 -0.92 -46.39
CA THR A 19 11.80 -0.80 -45.19
C THR A 19 11.35 0.32 -44.25
N ARG A 20 10.70 1.36 -44.79
CA ARG A 20 10.12 2.47 -44.04
C ARG A 20 8.94 2.05 -43.15
N TYR A 21 8.07 1.17 -43.64
CA TYR A 21 6.94 0.65 -42.86
C TYR A 21 7.36 -0.49 -41.93
N SER A 22 8.36 -1.29 -42.32
CA SER A 22 8.90 -2.39 -41.50
C SER A 22 9.45 -1.89 -40.15
N ARG A 23 10.12 -0.73 -40.12
CA ARG A 23 10.61 -0.10 -38.87
C ARG A 23 9.47 0.36 -37.96
N ILE A 24 8.44 0.99 -38.53
CA ILE A 24 7.28 1.47 -37.78
C ILE A 24 6.51 0.28 -37.20
N ILE A 25 6.28 -0.76 -37.98
CA ILE A 25 5.63 -2.00 -37.54
C ILE A 25 6.45 -2.66 -36.42
N GLY A 26 7.78 -2.71 -36.55
CA GLY A 26 8.67 -3.22 -35.51
C GLY A 26 8.58 -2.44 -34.20
N ILE A 27 8.54 -1.11 -34.26
CA ILE A 27 8.38 -0.25 -33.07
C ILE A 27 7.01 -0.45 -32.42
N LEU A 28 5.94 -0.56 -33.22
CA LEU A 28 4.59 -0.80 -32.71
C LEU A 28 4.45 -2.18 -32.05
N ILE A 29 5.08 -3.21 -32.61
CA ILE A 29 5.14 -4.55 -32.00
C ILE A 29 5.92 -4.50 -30.68
N LEU A 30 7.04 -3.79 -30.63
CA LEU A 30 7.84 -3.63 -29.41
C LEU A 30 7.06 -2.91 -28.31
N LEU A 31 6.35 -1.83 -28.64
CA LEU A 31 5.52 -1.08 -27.69
C LEU A 31 4.36 -1.95 -27.17
N PHE A 32 3.71 -2.71 -28.03
CA PHE A 32 2.62 -3.62 -27.65
C PHE A 32 3.12 -4.77 -26.77
N ALA A 33 4.31 -5.31 -27.04
CA ALA A 33 4.94 -6.35 -26.22
C ALA A 33 5.32 -5.85 -24.81
N THR A 34 5.60 -4.56 -24.65
CA THR A 34 5.91 -3.95 -23.34
C THR A 34 4.68 -3.49 -22.53
N ALA A 35 3.46 -3.58 -23.10
CA ALA A 35 2.22 -3.23 -22.41
C ALA A 35 1.74 -4.30 -21.40
N GLY A 36 2.70 -5.03 -20.80
CA GLY A 36 2.46 -6.07 -19.81
C GLY A 36 1.87 -5.52 -18.51
N SER A 37 0.92 -6.29 -17.97
CA SER A 37 0.02 -6.00 -16.85
C SER A 37 0.58 -5.14 -15.72
N LEU A 38 0.03 -3.93 -15.56
CA LEU A 38 0.03 -3.20 -14.29
C LEU A 38 -0.83 -3.99 -13.30
N SER A 39 -0.21 -4.93 -12.59
CA SER A 39 -0.86 -5.61 -11.47
C SER A 39 -0.83 -4.66 -10.28
N GLY A 40 -1.93 -3.94 -10.06
CA GLY A 40 -2.12 -3.18 -8.84
C GLY A 40 -2.06 -4.12 -7.65
N GLN A 41 -1.37 -3.72 -6.58
CA GLN A 41 -1.31 -4.52 -5.36
C GLN A 41 -2.72 -4.57 -4.76
N SER A 42 -3.38 -5.72 -4.83
CA SER A 42 -4.69 -5.89 -4.21
C SER A 42 -4.61 -5.65 -2.70
N ARG A 43 -5.66 -5.05 -2.12
CA ARG A 43 -5.73 -4.80 -0.67
C ARG A 43 -5.56 -6.13 0.07
N LYS A 44 -4.54 -6.20 0.93
CA LYS A 44 -4.38 -7.28 1.89
C LYS A 44 -4.93 -6.84 3.24
N VAL A 45 -5.77 -7.69 3.83
CA VAL A 45 -6.16 -7.57 5.23
C VAL A 45 -5.30 -8.58 5.99
N ILE A 46 -4.52 -8.10 6.95
CA ILE A 46 -3.67 -8.92 7.81
C ILE A 46 -3.99 -8.60 9.26
N ASP A 47 -3.83 -9.58 10.13
CA ASP A 47 -3.84 -9.34 11.57
C ASP A 47 -2.56 -8.57 11.94
N PHE A 48 -2.74 -7.40 12.54
CA PHE A 48 -1.68 -6.50 12.97
C PHE A 48 -1.74 -6.24 14.48
N ASN A 49 -2.37 -7.13 15.23
CA ASN A 49 -2.52 -7.00 16.67
C ASN A 49 -1.31 -7.50 17.46
N GLY A 50 -0.43 -8.30 16.85
CA GLY A 50 0.64 -8.98 17.58
C GLY A 50 1.88 -8.13 17.86
N GLY A 51 2.47 -8.31 19.04
CA GLY A 51 3.86 -7.91 19.34
C GLY A 51 4.09 -6.41 19.53
N TRP A 52 3.05 -5.68 19.93
CA TRP A 52 3.14 -4.27 20.25
C TRP A 52 3.97 -4.03 21.49
N TRP A 53 4.66 -2.90 21.50
CA TRP A 53 5.32 -2.40 22.69
C TRP A 53 4.43 -1.35 23.32
N PHE A 54 4.24 -1.48 24.63
CA PHE A 54 3.41 -0.57 25.39
C PHE A 54 4.17 -0.06 26.62
N LYS A 55 4.01 1.24 26.90
CA LYS A 55 4.47 1.85 28.14
C LYS A 55 3.51 2.96 28.58
N ARG A 56 3.06 2.89 29.83
CA ARG A 56 2.31 3.99 30.46
C ARG A 56 3.29 5.05 30.96
N ASP A 57 3.37 6.16 30.24
CA ASP A 57 4.26 7.27 30.56
C ASP A 57 3.75 8.58 29.91
N SER A 58 3.86 9.69 30.63
CA SER A 58 3.50 11.03 30.15
C SER A 58 4.67 11.76 29.49
N SER A 59 5.89 11.21 29.50
CA SER A 59 7.04 11.82 28.83
C SER A 59 6.82 11.87 27.30
N GLN A 60 7.15 13.02 26.69
CA GLN A 60 6.95 13.25 25.26
C GLN A 60 8.15 12.85 24.40
N GLN A 61 9.06 12.02 24.93
CA GLN A 61 10.38 11.73 24.34
C GLN A 61 10.43 10.46 23.46
N TYR A 62 9.29 10.00 22.93
CA TYR A 62 9.21 8.73 22.19
C TYR A 62 9.26 8.87 20.66
N SER A 63 9.43 10.09 20.15
CA SER A 63 9.50 10.39 18.71
C SER A 63 10.71 9.78 17.99
N ASN A 64 11.73 9.32 18.73
CA ASN A 64 12.95 8.74 18.18
C ASN A 64 12.92 7.20 18.08
N GLY A 65 11.81 6.55 18.41
CA GLY A 65 11.62 5.11 18.26
C GLY A 65 12.50 4.24 19.18
N ARG A 66 13.21 4.83 20.15
CA ARG A 66 14.05 4.08 21.09
C ARG A 66 13.20 3.57 22.25
N LYS A 67 13.12 2.24 22.35
CA LYS A 67 12.57 1.54 23.53
C LYS A 67 13.60 1.64 24.65
N GLY A 68 13.26 2.37 25.69
CA GLY A 68 14.02 2.41 26.94
C GLY A 68 13.55 1.33 27.92
N GLU A 69 13.92 1.48 29.18
CA GLU A 69 13.40 0.64 30.27
C GLU A 69 11.89 0.87 30.50
N GLY A 70 11.20 -0.19 30.93
CA GLY A 70 9.78 -0.15 31.32
C GLY A 70 8.77 -0.38 30.20
N TRP A 71 9.20 -0.61 28.96
CA TRP A 71 8.32 -1.07 27.89
C TRP A 71 8.02 -2.56 28.02
N ARG A 72 6.75 -2.96 27.85
CA ARG A 72 6.34 -4.37 27.80
C ARG A 72 5.79 -4.74 26.43
N LYS A 73 5.84 -6.04 26.08
CA LYS A 73 5.15 -6.56 24.90
C LYS A 73 3.71 -6.96 25.25
N LEU A 74 2.80 -6.71 24.33
CA LEU A 74 1.41 -7.17 24.38
C LEU A 74 0.80 -7.28 22.98
N ASP A 75 -0.39 -7.86 22.90
CA ASP A 75 -1.20 -7.93 21.69
C ASP A 75 -2.47 -7.07 21.82
N LEU A 76 -2.99 -6.56 20.71
CA LEU A 76 -4.20 -5.74 20.63
C LEU A 76 -5.47 -6.59 20.41
N PRO A 77 -6.68 -6.06 20.70
CA PRO A 77 -6.94 -4.84 21.45
C PRO A 77 -6.57 -5.01 22.93
N HIS A 78 -6.11 -3.93 23.57
CA HIS A 78 -5.73 -3.96 24.98
C HIS A 78 -6.23 -2.72 25.71
N ASP A 79 -6.92 -2.93 26.82
CA ASP A 79 -7.29 -1.89 27.79
C ASP A 79 -6.31 -1.97 28.96
N TRP A 80 -5.42 -1.01 29.09
CA TRP A 80 -4.43 -1.03 30.18
C TRP A 80 -5.04 -0.61 31.53
N SER A 81 -6.20 0.06 31.52
CA SER A 81 -6.78 0.61 32.74
C SER A 81 -7.26 -0.50 33.66
N ILE A 82 -7.78 -1.59 33.07
CA ILE A 82 -8.29 -2.77 33.77
C ILE A 82 -7.21 -3.57 34.53
N GLU A 83 -5.94 -3.40 34.16
CA GLU A 83 -4.83 -4.05 34.85
C GLU A 83 -4.49 -3.38 36.19
N MET A 84 -5.06 -2.21 36.47
CA MET A 84 -4.75 -1.43 37.68
C MET A 84 -5.68 -1.76 38.84
N PRO A 85 -5.20 -1.55 40.08
CA PRO A 85 -6.07 -1.63 41.24
C PRO A 85 -7.12 -0.50 41.20
N PHE A 86 -8.32 -0.81 41.65
CA PHE A 86 -9.36 0.18 41.93
C PHE A 86 -8.91 1.12 43.06
N ARG A 87 -9.13 2.43 42.88
CA ARG A 87 -8.74 3.47 43.85
C ARG A 87 -9.87 4.46 44.01
N GLU A 88 -10.46 4.55 45.19
CA GLU A 88 -11.52 5.52 45.48
C GLU A 88 -11.08 6.98 45.19
N SER A 89 -9.79 7.26 45.38
CA SER A 89 -9.16 8.53 45.05
C SER A 89 -8.90 8.76 43.55
N SER A 90 -9.29 7.84 42.68
CA SER A 90 -9.09 7.96 41.24
C SER A 90 -9.81 9.21 40.72
N PRO A 91 -9.14 10.08 39.94
CA PRO A 91 -9.77 11.26 39.36
C PRO A 91 -10.96 10.92 38.44
N ALA A 92 -11.01 9.68 37.94
CA ALA A 92 -12.07 9.21 37.05
C ALA A 92 -13.38 8.87 37.81
N GLY A 93 -13.30 8.67 39.13
CA GLY A 93 -14.46 8.44 40.00
C GLY A 93 -15.25 7.16 39.69
N SER A 94 -16.45 7.06 40.26
CA SER A 94 -17.30 5.87 40.13
C SER A 94 -17.75 5.58 38.70
N GLY A 95 -17.88 6.60 37.85
CA GLY A 95 -18.28 6.44 36.45
C GLY A 95 -17.29 5.65 35.60
N ALA A 96 -16.01 5.63 35.99
CA ALA A 96 -14.96 4.82 35.39
C ALA A 96 -14.55 3.65 36.31
N ALA A 97 -15.46 3.23 37.20
CA ALA A 97 -15.23 2.19 38.19
C ALA A 97 -14.00 2.44 39.08
N TYR A 98 -13.59 3.70 39.31
CA TYR A 98 -12.41 4.04 40.10
C TYR A 98 -11.08 3.49 39.55
N LEU A 99 -11.00 3.28 38.24
CA LEU A 99 -9.76 2.94 37.55
C LEU A 99 -9.05 4.20 37.05
N ASP A 100 -7.75 4.26 37.32
CA ASP A 100 -6.93 5.35 36.80
C ASP A 100 -6.78 5.26 35.27
N GLY A 101 -6.55 6.41 34.64
CA GLY A 101 -6.23 6.53 33.22
C GLY A 101 -4.81 7.05 33.01
N GLY A 102 -4.67 7.97 32.06
CA GLY A 102 -3.41 8.69 31.80
C GLY A 102 -2.94 8.55 30.36
N VAL A 103 -1.64 8.74 30.15
CA VAL A 103 -1.00 8.66 28.84
C VAL A 103 -0.31 7.32 28.68
N GLY A 104 -0.54 6.66 27.54
CA GLY A 104 0.12 5.41 27.15
C GLY A 104 0.65 5.52 25.73
N TRP A 105 1.81 4.90 25.50
CA TRP A 105 2.51 4.82 24.22
C TRP A 105 2.68 3.38 23.78
#